data_AF-A0A8T2N7P7-F1
#
_entry.id   AF-A0A8T2N7P7-F1
#
_cell.length_a   1.000
_cell.length_b   1.000
_cell.length_c   1.000
_cell.angle_alpha   90.00
_cell.angle_beta   90.00
_cell.angle_gamma   90.00
#
_symmetry.space_group_name_H-M   'P 1'
#
loop_
_entity.id
_entity.type
_entity.pdbx_description
1 polymer ?
#
loop_
_entity_poly.entity_id
_entity_poly.type
_entity_poly.pdbx_seq_one_letter_code
_entity_poly.pdbx_strand_id
1 'polypeptide(L)'
;MQKTVAVLGGGIGGLSACYYLSKSPQVSKIVLLEGSGRLGGWLHSTRREDGAVAELGLESELLPVTYDHVASKNRFLFVGGQLHKMPSGLGGVVRTVPPFSQPLVLSVLKELLIGRGKEGDETVHSFVSRRLGAELADIAIDCLCRGVFAGDCRKLSVRSCFPPLFNAEQARGSIVLGMVLGSGSGPVVPSSGLAQRAQRERWAQWSLRKGMQSLPDALEDSLKGRVQIHKHTPVKELTQGPGSWESLSEQLREISMVTVAVVNLEYEGSILPVGFGHLIPSSEDRALLGVMMGGAWFQEVFGSLEEVTEKCFLDRAIQADCIPQYHLGHWKRLENIRHYIDQHKLPLSLTGASYDGVSVNDVIFSGRKSVESLVGEV
;
A
#
# COMPACT_ATOMS: atom_id res chain seq x y z
N MET A 1 17.44 31.81 -6.60
CA MET A 1 17.69 31.79 -5.15
C MET A 1 17.59 30.35 -4.68
N GLN A 2 18.50 29.87 -3.84
CA GLN A 2 18.38 28.52 -3.27
C GLN A 2 17.30 28.51 -2.19
N LYS A 3 16.44 27.49 -2.20
CA LYS A 3 15.28 27.34 -1.32
C LYS A 3 15.67 26.64 -0.01
N THR A 4 15.05 27.04 1.08
CA THR A 4 14.96 26.22 2.30
C THR A 4 13.63 25.50 2.30
N VAL A 5 13.64 24.17 2.50
CA VAL A 5 12.43 23.34 2.48
C VAL A 5 12.29 22.62 3.82
N ALA A 6 11.12 22.74 4.43
CA ALA A 6 10.74 21.96 5.59
C ALA A 6 9.87 20.78 5.13
N VAL A 7 10.17 19.59 5.65
CA VAL A 7 9.41 18.35 5.43
C VAL A 7 8.78 17.95 6.76
N LEU A 8 7.47 17.73 6.76
CA LEU A 8 6.70 17.42 7.96
C LEU A 8 6.34 15.93 7.98
N GLY A 9 6.86 15.20 8.96
CA GLY A 9 6.68 13.77 9.12
C GLY A 9 7.84 12.96 8.55
N GLY A 10 8.48 12.17 9.42
CA GLY A 10 9.59 11.26 9.16
C GLY A 10 9.16 9.87 8.70
N GLY A 11 7.95 9.71 8.15
CA GLY A 11 7.53 8.48 7.47
C GLY A 11 8.25 8.26 6.14
N ILE A 12 8.01 7.12 5.48
CA ILE A 12 8.69 6.78 4.21
C ILE A 12 8.48 7.84 3.11
N GLY A 13 7.32 8.51 3.07
CA GLY A 13 7.05 9.59 2.12
C GLY A 13 7.90 10.85 2.38
N GLY A 14 8.04 11.25 3.65
CA GLY A 14 8.87 12.38 4.04
C GLY A 14 10.37 12.09 3.87
N LEU A 15 10.82 10.89 4.23
CA LEU A 15 12.19 10.44 3.98
C LEU A 15 12.51 10.39 2.49
N SER A 16 11.59 9.89 1.66
CA SER A 16 11.70 9.91 0.20
C SER A 16 11.81 11.35 -0.31
N ALA A 17 10.93 12.25 0.14
CA ALA A 17 10.98 13.66 -0.24
C ALA A 17 12.33 14.31 0.14
N CYS A 18 12.84 14.09 1.36
CA CYS A 18 14.16 14.56 1.77
C CYS A 18 15.28 14.01 0.87
N TYR A 19 15.23 12.74 0.50
CA TYR A 19 16.20 12.12 -0.40
C TYR A 19 16.22 12.79 -1.77
N TYR A 20 15.07 13.02 -2.40
CA TYR A 20 15.00 13.71 -3.69
C TYR A 20 15.34 15.20 -3.58
N LEU A 21 14.92 15.89 -2.52
CA LEU A 21 15.32 17.29 -2.27
C LEU A 21 16.84 17.42 -2.15
N SER A 22 17.52 16.45 -1.52
CA SER A 22 18.97 16.48 -1.34
C SER A 22 19.77 16.37 -2.65
N LYS A 23 19.11 15.96 -3.73
CA LYS A 23 19.69 15.88 -5.08
C LYS A 23 19.46 17.14 -5.91
N SER A 24 18.53 18.01 -5.48
CA SER A 24 18.19 19.21 -6.24
C SER A 24 19.19 20.34 -5.98
N PRO A 25 19.82 20.92 -7.01
CA PRO A 25 20.72 22.07 -6.84
C PRO A 25 19.98 23.35 -6.42
N GLN A 26 18.64 23.36 -6.48
CA GLN A 26 17.81 24.49 -6.10
C GLN A 26 17.55 24.57 -4.60
N VAL A 27 17.91 23.55 -3.82
CA VAL A 27 17.64 23.47 -2.38
C VAL A 27 18.94 23.60 -1.61
N SER A 28 19.06 24.63 -0.77
CA SER A 28 20.25 24.85 0.07
C SER A 28 20.14 24.25 1.45
N LYS A 29 18.90 24.07 1.94
CA LYS A 29 18.66 23.59 3.30
C LYS A 29 17.38 22.77 3.36
N ILE A 30 17.47 21.59 3.99
CA ILE A 30 16.35 20.69 4.21
C ILE A 30 16.22 20.46 5.72
N VAL A 31 15.02 20.65 6.25
CA VAL A 31 14.70 20.40 7.66
C VAL A 31 13.57 19.37 7.71
N LEU A 32 13.81 18.23 8.35
CA LEU A 32 12.80 17.19 8.59
C LEU A 32 12.32 17.29 10.03
N LEU A 33 11.01 17.49 10.23
CA LEU A 33 10.38 17.57 11.55
C LEU A 33 9.51 16.33 11.75
N GLU A 34 9.89 15.47 12.70
CA GLU A 34 9.16 14.26 13.07
C GLU A 34 8.57 14.39 14.47
N GLY A 35 7.27 14.09 14.59
CA GLY A 35 6.55 14.22 15.87
C GLY A 35 6.94 13.17 16.90
N SER A 36 7.24 11.94 16.48
CA SER A 36 7.63 10.82 17.34
C SER A 36 9.14 10.76 17.58
N GLY A 37 9.59 9.77 18.37
CA GLY A 37 11.01 9.52 18.62
C GLY A 37 11.73 8.72 17.54
N ARG A 38 11.05 8.29 16.47
CA ARG A 38 11.64 7.45 15.41
C ARG A 38 11.22 7.89 14.02
N LEU A 39 12.02 7.55 13.01
CA LEU A 39 11.65 7.68 11.61
C LEU A 39 11.05 6.35 11.10
N GLY A 40 10.47 6.38 9.90
CA GLY A 40 9.90 5.23 9.21
C GLY A 40 8.37 5.17 9.21
N GLY A 41 7.70 5.87 10.13
CA GLY A 41 6.23 5.85 10.23
C GLY A 41 5.73 4.42 10.42
N TRP A 42 4.73 3.98 9.65
CA TRP A 42 4.17 2.63 9.75
C TRP A 42 5.14 1.49 9.38
N LEU A 43 6.29 1.78 8.75
CA LEU A 43 7.36 0.80 8.56
C LEU A 43 8.12 0.60 9.86
N HIS A 44 7.71 -0.41 10.63
CA HIS A 44 8.31 -0.75 11.91
C HIS A 44 8.55 -2.26 12.02
N SER A 45 9.74 -2.63 12.46
CA SER A 45 10.12 -4.01 12.71
C SER A 45 10.58 -4.15 14.15
N THR A 46 9.93 -5.02 14.93
CA THR A 46 10.45 -5.43 16.24
C THR A 46 11.61 -6.40 16.01
N ARG A 47 12.78 -6.13 16.62
CA ARG A 47 13.99 -6.95 16.48
C ARG A 47 14.30 -7.65 17.81
N ARG A 48 14.86 -8.86 17.74
CA ARG A 48 15.55 -9.50 18.88
C ARG A 48 16.99 -8.94 18.98
N GLU A 49 17.68 -9.16 20.10
CA GLU A 49 18.91 -8.45 20.51
C GLU A 49 20.14 -8.62 19.58
N ASP A 50 20.11 -9.51 18.60
CA ASP A 50 21.26 -9.86 17.72
C ASP A 50 21.43 -8.95 16.49
N GLY A 51 20.88 -7.74 16.57
CA GLY A 51 20.73 -6.82 15.45
C GLY A 51 22.00 -6.49 14.65
N ALA A 52 21.79 -6.17 13.37
CA ALA A 52 22.68 -5.28 12.60
C ALA A 52 21.89 -4.65 11.44
N VAL A 53 22.25 -3.45 10.97
CA VAL A 53 22.20 -3.02 9.55
C VAL A 53 23.31 -1.96 9.40
N ALA A 54 24.05 -2.02 8.29
CA ALA A 54 24.96 -0.96 7.82
C ALA A 54 24.74 -0.72 6.32
N GLU A 55 24.76 0.57 5.95
CA GLU A 55 24.73 1.26 4.64
C GLU A 55 23.89 0.69 3.48
N LEU A 56 23.37 1.59 2.61
CA LEU A 56 22.35 1.37 1.56
C LEU A 56 22.65 0.29 0.48
N GLY A 57 23.59 -0.65 0.70
CA GLY A 57 23.72 -1.91 -0.01
C GLY A 57 22.70 -2.96 0.42
N LEU A 58 21.40 -2.61 0.41
CA LEU A 58 20.30 -3.51 0.78
C LEU A 58 20.15 -4.73 -0.16
N GLU A 59 20.85 -4.76 -1.29
CA GLU A 59 20.75 -5.84 -2.28
C GLU A 59 21.13 -7.22 -1.73
N SER A 60 22.10 -7.28 -0.82
CA SER A 60 22.49 -8.52 -0.12
C SER A 60 21.51 -8.91 0.99
N GLU A 61 20.69 -7.97 1.44
CA GLU A 61 19.67 -8.13 2.48
C GLU A 61 18.27 -8.36 1.89
N LEU A 62 18.12 -8.32 0.56
CA LEU A 62 16.85 -8.56 -0.12
C LEU A 62 16.43 -10.03 0.00
N LEU A 63 15.18 -10.22 0.42
CA LEU A 63 14.52 -11.51 0.48
C LEU A 63 13.41 -11.56 -0.58
N PRO A 64 13.72 -12.01 -1.81
CA PRO A 64 12.71 -12.13 -2.84
C PRO A 64 11.86 -13.39 -2.68
N VAL A 65 10.57 -13.25 -2.95
CA VAL A 65 9.65 -14.40 -3.09
C VAL A 65 9.16 -14.41 -4.53
N THR A 66 9.44 -15.49 -5.24
CA THR A 66 9.09 -15.63 -6.66
C THR A 66 7.61 -15.98 -6.85
N TYR A 67 7.06 -15.75 -8.04
CA TYR A 67 5.69 -16.17 -8.38
C TYR A 67 5.48 -17.68 -8.27
N ASP A 68 6.55 -18.47 -8.36
CA ASP A 68 6.47 -19.92 -8.32
C ASP A 68 6.48 -20.52 -6.91
N HIS A 69 6.86 -19.72 -5.92
CA HIS A 69 6.91 -20.11 -4.52
C HIS A 69 5.51 -20.34 -3.92
N VAL A 70 5.39 -21.30 -2.99
CA VAL A 70 4.12 -21.65 -2.33
C VAL A 70 3.51 -20.46 -1.58
N ALA A 71 4.34 -19.60 -1.01
CA ALA A 71 3.91 -18.36 -0.36
C ALA A 71 3.32 -17.32 -1.33
N SER A 72 3.58 -17.43 -2.64
CA SER A 72 2.98 -16.55 -3.66
C SER A 72 1.76 -17.18 -4.33
N LYS A 73 1.76 -18.51 -4.48
CA LYS A 73 0.69 -19.28 -5.15
C LYS A 73 -0.53 -19.50 -4.27
N ASN A 74 -0.36 -19.58 -2.96
CA ASN A 74 -1.42 -19.97 -2.04
C ASN A 74 -1.93 -18.76 -1.26
N ARG A 75 -3.00 -18.15 -1.77
CA ARG A 75 -3.83 -17.19 -1.05
C ARG A 75 -5.17 -17.85 -0.73
N PHE A 76 -5.63 -17.72 0.50
CA PHE A 76 -6.87 -18.37 0.95
C PHE A 76 -7.92 -17.34 1.36
N LEU A 77 -9.18 -17.74 1.28
CA LEU A 77 -10.33 -17.03 1.86
C LEU A 77 -10.95 -17.92 2.92
N PHE A 78 -11.30 -17.37 4.08
CA PHE A 78 -12.02 -18.10 5.12
C PHE A 78 -13.52 -17.84 4.97
N VAL A 79 -14.28 -18.85 4.57
CA VAL A 79 -15.74 -18.75 4.32
C VAL A 79 -16.43 -20.04 4.78
N GLY A 80 -17.54 -19.92 5.49
CA GLY A 80 -18.32 -21.06 5.99
C GLY A 80 -17.52 -21.97 6.93
N GLY A 81 -16.65 -21.38 7.75
CA GLY A 81 -15.80 -22.13 8.69
C GLY A 81 -14.62 -22.89 8.05
N GLN A 82 -14.32 -22.66 6.76
CA GLN A 82 -13.27 -23.37 6.03
C GLN A 82 -12.35 -22.44 5.24
N LEU A 83 -11.10 -22.86 5.05
CA LEU A 83 -10.13 -22.18 4.17
C LEU A 83 -10.27 -22.67 2.73
N HIS A 84 -10.62 -21.74 1.85
CA HIS A 84 -10.75 -21.97 0.42
C HIS A 84 -9.59 -21.34 -0.32
N LYS A 85 -8.87 -22.11 -1.14
CA LYS A 85 -7.76 -21.59 -1.94
C LYS A 85 -8.31 -20.78 -3.11
N MET A 86 -7.79 -19.56 -3.31
CA MET A 86 -8.14 -18.75 -4.46
C MET A 86 -7.79 -19.46 -5.77
N PRO A 87 -8.68 -19.45 -6.78
CA PRO A 87 -8.40 -20.02 -8.09
C PRO A 87 -7.14 -19.41 -8.70
N SER A 88 -6.21 -20.26 -9.14
CA SER A 88 -4.97 -19.84 -9.80
C SER A 88 -4.85 -20.47 -11.18
N GLY A 89 -4.38 -19.67 -12.15
CA GLY A 89 -4.21 -20.11 -13.54
C GLY A 89 -5.54 -20.35 -14.27
N LEU A 90 -5.44 -20.67 -15.57
CA LEU A 90 -6.61 -20.84 -16.45
C LEU A 90 -7.52 -21.99 -16.01
N GLY A 91 -6.95 -23.11 -15.55
CA GLY A 91 -7.74 -24.25 -15.08
C GLY A 91 -8.58 -23.94 -13.83
N GLY A 92 -8.10 -23.05 -12.96
CA GLY A 92 -8.81 -22.64 -11.74
C GLY A 92 -10.03 -21.79 -12.03
N VAL A 93 -9.99 -20.92 -13.05
CA VAL A 93 -11.12 -20.03 -13.39
C VAL A 93 -12.21 -20.70 -14.21
N VAL A 94 -11.89 -21.79 -14.92
CA VAL A 94 -12.85 -22.56 -15.74
C VAL A 94 -13.61 -23.59 -14.91
N ARG A 95 -13.07 -24.02 -13.77
CA ARG A 95 -13.76 -24.92 -12.84
C ARG A 95 -14.50 -24.13 -11.77
N THR A 96 -15.58 -24.71 -11.26
CA THR A 96 -16.23 -24.21 -10.05
C THR A 96 -15.33 -24.57 -8.87
N VAL A 97 -14.88 -23.56 -8.13
CA VAL A 97 -14.01 -23.73 -6.97
C VAL A 97 -14.68 -23.03 -5.79
N PRO A 98 -14.92 -23.73 -4.67
CA PRO A 98 -15.41 -23.08 -3.45
C PRO A 98 -14.55 -21.86 -3.06
N PRO A 99 -15.13 -20.80 -2.49
CA PRO A 99 -16.52 -20.69 -2.06
C PRO A 99 -17.49 -20.22 -3.17
N PHE A 100 -17.04 -20.17 -4.43
CA PHE A 100 -17.85 -19.68 -5.55
C PHE A 100 -18.84 -20.75 -6.07
N SER A 101 -20.06 -20.32 -6.35
CA SER A 101 -21.16 -21.17 -6.83
C SER A 101 -21.07 -21.48 -8.33
N GLN A 102 -20.30 -20.70 -9.09
CA GLN A 102 -20.12 -20.86 -10.53
C GLN A 102 -18.65 -20.69 -10.94
N PRO A 103 -18.24 -21.21 -12.12
CA PRO A 103 -16.92 -20.92 -12.67
C PRO A 103 -16.72 -19.42 -12.91
N LEU A 104 -15.61 -18.86 -12.45
CA LEU A 104 -15.31 -17.43 -12.59
C LEU A 104 -15.21 -16.99 -14.05
N VAL A 105 -14.89 -17.89 -14.97
CA VAL A 105 -14.87 -17.61 -16.42
C VAL A 105 -16.23 -17.11 -16.93
N LEU A 106 -17.35 -17.54 -16.33
CA LEU A 106 -18.67 -17.07 -16.74
C LEU A 106 -18.86 -15.58 -16.42
N SER A 107 -18.40 -15.14 -15.25
CA SER A 107 -18.39 -13.72 -14.88
C SER A 107 -17.50 -12.91 -15.81
N VAL A 108 -16.31 -13.42 -16.14
CA VAL A 108 -15.36 -12.77 -17.07
C VAL A 108 -15.95 -12.64 -18.48
N LEU A 109 -16.62 -13.66 -19.00
CA LEU A 109 -17.25 -13.61 -20.32
C LEU A 109 -18.45 -12.65 -20.35
N LYS A 110 -19.25 -12.64 -19.28
CA LYS A 110 -20.38 -11.70 -19.14
C LYS A 110 -19.89 -10.25 -19.04
N GLU A 111 -18.75 -10.01 -18.40
CA GLU A 111 -18.15 -8.67 -18.23
C GLU A 111 -17.97 -7.93 -19.55
N LEU A 112 -17.62 -8.65 -20.62
CA LEU A 112 -17.45 -8.08 -21.97
C LEU A 112 -18.73 -7.45 -22.53
N LEU A 113 -19.90 -7.84 -22.02
CA LEU A 113 -21.21 -7.33 -22.43
C LEU A 113 -21.73 -6.21 -21.52
N ILE A 114 -21.06 -5.96 -20.38
CA ILE A 114 -21.48 -4.95 -19.41
C ILE A 114 -20.97 -3.57 -19.84
N GLY A 115 -21.90 -2.67 -20.13
CA GLY A 115 -21.61 -1.29 -20.51
C GLY A 115 -20.94 -0.48 -19.38
N ARG A 116 -20.29 0.62 -19.78
CA ARG A 116 -19.60 1.55 -18.85
C ARG A 116 -20.54 2.16 -17.80
N GLY A 117 -19.99 2.44 -16.62
CA GLY A 117 -20.64 3.30 -15.64
C GLY A 117 -20.94 4.69 -16.20
N LYS A 118 -22.01 5.32 -15.71
CA LYS A 118 -22.40 6.69 -16.10
C LYS A 118 -21.84 7.76 -15.17
N GLU A 119 -21.61 7.39 -13.91
CA GLU A 119 -21.09 8.28 -12.87
C GLU A 119 -19.57 8.47 -13.01
N GLY A 120 -19.07 9.61 -12.52
CA GLY A 120 -17.64 9.90 -12.50
C GLY A 120 -16.84 9.13 -11.44
N ASP A 121 -17.55 8.39 -10.58
CA ASP A 121 -17.03 7.54 -9.51
C ASP A 121 -18.10 6.53 -9.09
N GLU A 122 -17.70 5.38 -8.57
CA GLU A 122 -18.60 4.41 -7.93
C GLU A 122 -17.87 3.57 -6.89
N THR A 123 -18.62 2.86 -6.05
CA THR A 123 -18.01 2.05 -4.99
C THR A 123 -17.33 0.83 -5.59
N VAL A 124 -16.27 0.33 -4.95
CA VAL A 124 -15.58 -0.89 -5.40
C VAL A 124 -16.58 -2.05 -5.49
N HIS A 125 -17.48 -2.16 -4.50
CA HIS A 125 -18.53 -3.18 -4.48
C HIS A 125 -19.52 -3.03 -5.64
N SER A 126 -20.04 -1.83 -5.90
CA SER A 126 -20.97 -1.57 -7.02
C SER A 126 -20.33 -1.92 -8.37
N PHE A 127 -19.10 -1.45 -8.57
CA PHE A 127 -18.34 -1.69 -9.80
C PHE A 127 -18.19 -3.19 -10.08
N VAL A 128 -17.73 -3.96 -9.09
CA VAL A 128 -17.50 -5.39 -9.28
C VAL A 128 -18.81 -6.18 -9.32
N SER A 129 -19.81 -5.82 -8.51
CA SER A 129 -21.12 -6.47 -8.54
C SER A 129 -21.76 -6.37 -9.92
N ARG A 130 -21.69 -5.18 -10.54
CA ARG A 130 -22.22 -4.91 -11.87
C ARG A 130 -21.46 -5.66 -12.97
N ARG A 131 -20.13 -5.74 -12.87
CA ARG A 131 -19.27 -6.26 -13.95
C ARG A 131 -18.97 -7.75 -13.86
N LEU A 132 -18.74 -8.24 -12.65
CA LEU A 132 -18.25 -9.60 -12.38
C LEU A 132 -19.21 -10.40 -11.48
N GLY A 133 -20.25 -9.77 -10.94
CA GLY A 133 -21.30 -10.42 -10.17
C GLY A 133 -21.16 -10.24 -8.66
N ALA A 134 -22.30 -10.35 -7.97
CA ALA A 134 -22.41 -10.09 -6.53
C ALA A 134 -21.51 -11.01 -5.69
N GLU A 135 -21.40 -12.30 -6.03
CA GLU A 135 -20.58 -13.26 -5.26
C GLU A 135 -19.09 -12.87 -5.25
N LEU A 136 -18.55 -12.42 -6.39
CA LEU A 136 -17.17 -11.91 -6.45
C LEU A 136 -17.02 -10.61 -5.66
N ALA A 137 -18.04 -9.75 -5.65
CA ALA A 137 -18.02 -8.50 -4.90
C ALA A 137 -18.09 -8.73 -3.38
N ASP A 138 -18.99 -9.60 -2.93
CA ASP A 138 -19.25 -9.88 -1.52
C ASP A 138 -18.16 -10.74 -0.86
N ILE A 139 -17.48 -11.58 -1.63
CA ILE A 139 -16.43 -12.47 -1.11
C ILE A 139 -15.04 -11.93 -1.45
N ALA A 140 -14.68 -11.95 -2.74
CA ALA A 140 -13.29 -11.72 -3.15
C ALA A 140 -12.88 -10.25 -3.00
N ILE A 141 -13.73 -9.32 -3.44
CA ILE A 141 -13.43 -7.89 -3.37
C ILE A 141 -13.56 -7.33 -1.98
N ASP A 142 -14.56 -7.77 -1.22
CA ASP A 142 -14.67 -7.43 0.20
C ASP A 142 -13.38 -7.83 0.95
N CYS A 143 -12.90 -9.07 0.75
CA CYS A 143 -11.62 -9.52 1.28
C CYS A 143 -10.45 -8.65 0.81
N LEU A 144 -10.36 -8.35 -0.49
CA LEU A 144 -9.27 -7.54 -1.05
C LEU A 144 -9.23 -6.13 -0.45
N CYS A 145 -10.38 -5.46 -0.35
CA CYS A 145 -10.50 -4.13 0.26
C CYS A 145 -10.10 -4.15 1.74
N ARG A 146 -10.49 -5.19 2.47
CA ARG A 146 -10.08 -5.38 3.87
C ARG A 146 -8.58 -5.68 4.01
N GLY A 147 -8.01 -6.45 3.08
CA GLY A 147 -6.59 -6.78 3.09
C GLY A 147 -5.66 -5.62 2.71
N VAL A 148 -6.09 -4.73 1.81
CA VAL A 148 -5.28 -3.60 1.32
C VAL A 148 -5.56 -2.31 2.07
N PHE A 149 -6.83 -1.99 2.29
CA PHE A 149 -7.28 -0.72 2.86
C PHE A 149 -7.81 -0.84 4.29
N ALA A 150 -7.93 -2.06 4.83
CA ALA A 150 -8.70 -2.31 6.06
C ALA A 150 -10.10 -1.67 6.02
N GLY A 151 -10.68 -1.59 4.82
CA GLY A 151 -11.84 -0.75 4.53
C GLY A 151 -13.01 -1.51 3.93
N ASP A 152 -14.19 -0.87 3.97
CA ASP A 152 -15.44 -1.40 3.43
C ASP A 152 -15.55 -1.11 1.92
N CYS A 153 -15.60 -2.18 1.12
CA CYS A 153 -15.72 -2.08 -0.35
C CYS A 153 -17.00 -1.35 -0.81
N ARG A 154 -18.02 -1.22 0.05
CA ARG A 154 -19.26 -0.49 -0.20
C ARG A 154 -19.14 1.02 0.00
N LYS A 155 -18.00 1.49 0.52
CA LYS A 155 -17.70 2.93 0.71
C LYS A 155 -16.51 3.40 -0.11
N LEU A 156 -15.53 2.53 -0.30
CA LEU A 156 -14.32 2.82 -1.07
C LEU A 156 -14.65 3.11 -2.54
N SER A 157 -13.99 4.12 -3.11
CA SER A 157 -14.06 4.50 -4.52
C SER A 157 -13.22 3.55 -5.37
N VAL A 158 -13.81 2.98 -6.43
CA VAL A 158 -13.04 2.20 -7.41
C VAL A 158 -12.04 3.07 -8.18
N ARG A 159 -12.40 4.32 -8.46
CA ARG A 159 -11.54 5.28 -9.17
C ARG A 159 -10.28 5.59 -8.39
N SER A 160 -10.38 5.72 -7.06
CA SER A 160 -9.23 6.03 -6.20
C SER A 160 -8.49 4.79 -5.68
N CYS A 161 -9.19 3.70 -5.37
CA CYS A 161 -8.56 2.50 -4.80
C CYS A 161 -8.02 1.54 -5.87
N PHE A 162 -8.66 1.48 -7.04
CA PHE A 162 -8.25 0.61 -8.13
C PHE A 162 -8.22 1.36 -9.47
N PRO A 163 -7.41 2.44 -9.61
CA PRO A 163 -7.34 3.22 -10.85
C PRO A 163 -7.12 2.38 -12.12
N PRO A 164 -6.28 1.33 -12.13
CA PRO A 164 -6.13 0.48 -13.32
C PRO A 164 -7.43 -0.18 -13.78
N LEU A 165 -8.30 -0.63 -12.85
CA LEU A 165 -9.60 -1.23 -13.19
C LEU A 165 -10.57 -0.19 -13.74
N PHE A 166 -10.66 0.95 -13.06
CA PHE A 166 -11.51 2.07 -13.50
C PHE A 166 -11.08 2.58 -14.88
N ASN A 167 -9.78 2.82 -15.09
CA ASN A 167 -9.25 3.31 -16.36
C ASN A 167 -9.43 2.29 -17.49
N ALA A 168 -9.30 0.99 -17.20
CA ALA A 168 -9.58 -0.08 -18.17
C ALA A 168 -11.04 -0.04 -18.67
N GLU A 169 -12.01 0.08 -17.76
CA GLU A 169 -13.42 0.29 -18.14
C GLU A 169 -13.58 1.58 -18.95
N GLN A 170 -13.05 2.71 -18.47
CA GLN A 170 -13.30 4.00 -19.12
C GLN A 170 -12.70 4.09 -20.52
N ALA A 171 -11.53 3.48 -20.73
CA ALA A 171 -10.83 3.50 -22.01
C ALA A 171 -11.42 2.49 -23.02
N ARG A 172 -11.88 1.31 -22.56
CA ARG A 172 -12.22 0.18 -23.46
C ARG A 172 -13.65 -0.35 -23.29
N GLY A 173 -14.42 0.16 -22.33
CA GLY A 173 -15.75 -0.35 -21.97
C GLY A 173 -15.73 -1.66 -21.17
N SER A 174 -14.58 -2.33 -21.06
CA SER A 174 -14.38 -3.61 -20.38
C SER A 174 -13.03 -3.66 -19.68
N ILE A 175 -13.00 -4.22 -18.47
CA ILE A 175 -11.80 -4.48 -17.67
C ILE A 175 -10.91 -5.48 -18.41
N VAL A 176 -11.49 -6.57 -18.91
CA VAL A 176 -10.74 -7.64 -19.59
C VAL A 176 -10.04 -7.09 -20.82
N LEU A 177 -10.76 -6.34 -21.66
CA LEU A 177 -10.17 -5.70 -22.85
C LEU A 177 -9.11 -4.67 -22.47
N GLY A 178 -9.33 -3.86 -21.43
CA GLY A 178 -8.37 -2.87 -20.97
C GLY A 178 -7.10 -3.46 -20.35
N MET A 179 -7.17 -4.66 -19.76
CA MET A 179 -6.01 -5.37 -19.23
C MET A 179 -5.21 -6.07 -20.35
N VAL A 180 -5.88 -6.63 -21.36
CA VAL A 180 -5.22 -7.34 -22.47
C VAL A 180 -4.62 -6.38 -23.51
N LEU A 181 -5.39 -5.36 -23.92
CA LEU A 181 -5.00 -4.42 -24.97
C LEU A 181 -4.25 -3.19 -24.43
N GLY A 182 -4.07 -3.13 -23.11
CA GLY A 182 -3.55 -1.97 -22.40
C GLY A 182 -4.59 -0.85 -22.25
N SER A 183 -4.51 -0.17 -21.11
CA SER A 183 -5.33 0.97 -20.73
C SER A 183 -4.60 2.32 -20.91
N GLY A 184 -3.40 2.29 -21.51
CA GLY A 184 -2.52 3.45 -21.73
C GLY A 184 -1.06 3.18 -21.37
N SER A 185 -0.21 4.19 -21.53
CA SER A 185 1.20 4.15 -21.14
C SER A 185 1.35 4.32 -19.64
N GLY A 186 1.81 3.27 -18.94
CA GLY A 186 2.22 3.39 -17.53
C GLY A 186 3.52 4.20 -17.39
N PRO A 187 3.87 4.66 -16.18
CA PRO A 187 5.14 5.32 -15.94
C PRO A 187 6.31 4.43 -16.36
N VAL A 188 7.20 4.95 -17.21
CA VAL A 188 8.42 4.26 -17.61
C VAL A 188 9.35 4.24 -16.40
N VAL A 189 9.48 3.07 -15.75
CA VAL A 189 10.43 2.89 -14.66
C VAL A 189 11.81 2.68 -15.29
N PRO A 190 12.81 3.56 -15.01
CA PRO A 190 14.17 3.35 -15.49
C PRO A 190 14.66 1.99 -14.99
N SER A 191 15.14 1.12 -15.89
CA SER A 191 15.54 -0.22 -15.48
C SER A 191 16.85 -0.14 -14.68
N SER A 192 16.76 -0.27 -13.36
CA SER A 192 17.92 -0.52 -12.51
C SER A 192 18.36 -1.99 -12.66
N GLY A 193 19.61 -2.30 -12.30
CA GLY A 193 20.09 -3.68 -12.25
C GLY A 193 19.20 -4.57 -11.38
N LEU A 194 18.67 -4.02 -10.28
CA LEU A 194 17.73 -4.71 -9.41
C LEU A 194 16.37 -4.95 -10.07
N ALA A 195 15.83 -3.97 -10.80
CA ALA A 195 14.57 -4.15 -11.53
C ALA A 195 14.70 -5.23 -12.61
N GLN A 196 15.82 -5.25 -13.34
CA GLN A 196 16.14 -6.30 -14.32
C GLN A 196 16.27 -7.68 -13.65
N ARG A 197 16.95 -7.75 -12.50
CA ARG A 197 17.06 -8.97 -11.70
C ARG A 197 15.69 -9.48 -11.24
N ALA A 198 14.84 -8.61 -10.69
CA ALA A 198 13.50 -8.95 -10.23
C ALA A 198 12.60 -9.49 -11.36
N GLN A 199 12.71 -8.91 -12.57
CA GLN A 199 12.03 -9.41 -13.76
C GLN A 199 12.54 -10.80 -14.17
N ARG A 200 13.86 -10.97 -14.26
CA ARG A 200 14.51 -12.24 -14.64
C ARG A 200 14.18 -13.37 -13.66
N GLU A 201 14.20 -13.07 -12.36
CA GLU A 201 13.91 -14.02 -11.29
C GLU A 201 12.40 -14.12 -10.96
N ARG A 202 11.54 -13.38 -11.67
CA ARG A 202 10.07 -13.41 -11.52
C ARG A 202 9.63 -13.18 -10.08
N TRP A 203 10.11 -12.10 -9.46
CA TRP A 203 9.73 -11.73 -8.09
C TRP A 203 8.25 -11.32 -8.03
N ALA A 204 7.51 -11.91 -7.10
CA ALA A 204 6.13 -11.52 -6.79
C ALA A 204 6.08 -10.46 -5.68
N GLN A 205 6.98 -10.59 -4.71
CA GLN A 205 7.14 -9.68 -3.58
C GLN A 205 8.56 -9.81 -3.03
N TRP A 206 8.97 -8.85 -2.22
CA TRP A 206 10.27 -8.87 -1.55
C TRP A 206 10.16 -8.18 -0.19
N SER A 207 11.07 -8.53 0.70
CA SER A 207 11.28 -7.86 1.98
C SER A 207 12.79 -7.69 2.23
N LEU A 208 13.15 -7.15 3.38
CA LEU A 208 14.53 -7.04 3.85
C LEU A 208 14.75 -8.00 5.00
N ARG A 209 15.94 -8.63 5.08
CA ARG A 209 16.29 -9.63 6.09
C ARG A 209 16.04 -9.17 7.52
N LYS A 210 16.36 -7.91 7.82
CA LYS A 210 16.13 -7.27 9.14
C LYS A 210 14.76 -6.57 9.22
N GLY A 211 13.84 -6.91 8.33
CA GLY A 211 12.51 -6.35 8.19
C GLY A 211 12.49 -4.98 7.49
N MET A 212 11.29 -4.54 7.13
CA MET A 212 11.08 -3.36 6.28
C MET A 212 11.53 -2.03 6.91
N GLN A 213 11.68 -1.94 8.23
CA GLN A 213 12.29 -0.77 8.89
C GLN A 213 13.75 -0.52 8.44
N SER A 214 14.44 -1.53 7.91
CA SER A 214 15.79 -1.35 7.36
C SER A 214 15.83 -0.34 6.21
N LEU A 215 14.71 -0.13 5.48
CA LEU A 215 14.60 0.86 4.42
C LEU A 215 14.65 2.30 4.95
N PRO A 216 13.75 2.74 5.87
CA PRO A 216 13.84 4.07 6.45
C PRO A 216 15.11 4.29 7.28
N ASP A 217 15.65 3.27 7.97
CA ASP A 217 16.93 3.38 8.67
C ASP A 217 18.07 3.75 7.70
N ALA A 218 18.15 3.05 6.57
CA ALA A 218 19.17 3.31 5.55
C ALA A 218 18.97 4.67 4.85
N LEU A 219 17.71 5.12 4.69
CA LEU A 219 17.42 6.48 4.23
C LEU A 219 17.90 7.53 5.25
N GLU A 220 17.60 7.36 6.55
CA GLU A 220 18.10 8.23 7.61
C GLU A 220 19.62 8.38 7.55
N ASP A 221 20.34 7.26 7.45
CA ASP A 221 21.80 7.24 7.34
C ASP A 221 22.29 8.00 6.11
N SER A 222 21.66 7.81 4.95
CA SER A 222 22.04 8.48 3.70
C SER A 222 21.81 9.99 3.69
N LEU A 223 20.93 10.47 4.57
CA LEU A 223 20.57 11.88 4.70
C LEU A 223 21.43 12.59 5.76
N LYS A 224 22.25 11.86 6.53
CA LYS A 224 23.16 12.45 7.52
C LYS A 224 24.08 13.47 6.86
N GLY A 225 24.20 14.63 7.48
CA GLY A 225 24.98 15.77 6.98
C GLY A 225 24.34 16.56 5.83
N ARG A 226 23.26 16.07 5.21
CA ARG A 226 22.52 16.77 4.13
C ARG A 226 21.18 17.33 4.60
N VAL A 227 20.57 16.72 5.61
CA VAL A 227 19.26 17.09 6.16
C VAL A 227 19.37 17.34 7.67
N GLN A 228 18.73 18.40 8.16
CA GLN A 228 18.58 18.66 9.59
C GLN A 228 17.35 17.88 10.09
N ILE A 229 17.58 16.76 10.76
CA ILE A 229 16.50 15.88 11.25
C ILE A 229 16.22 16.19 12.72
N HIS A 230 14.97 16.56 13.02
CA HIS A 230 14.49 16.81 14.38
C HIS A 230 13.38 15.82 14.73
N LYS A 231 13.67 14.90 15.65
CA LYS A 231 12.69 13.96 16.24
C LYS A 231 12.02 14.63 17.45
N HIS A 232 10.94 14.06 17.97
CA HIS A 232 10.15 14.62 19.09
C HIS A 232 9.70 16.07 18.87
N THR A 233 9.48 16.48 17.62
CA THR A 233 9.16 17.85 17.22
C THR A 233 7.83 17.87 16.46
N PRO A 234 6.68 17.69 17.15
CA PRO A 234 5.37 17.72 16.50
C PRO A 234 5.06 19.15 16.03
N VAL A 235 4.81 19.30 14.73
CA VAL A 235 4.34 20.58 14.16
C VAL A 235 2.85 20.73 14.46
N LYS A 236 2.51 21.81 15.16
CA LYS A 236 1.13 22.07 15.61
C LYS A 236 0.37 23.03 14.70
N GLU A 237 1.09 23.92 14.02
CA GLU A 237 0.48 25.00 13.23
C GLU A 237 1.41 25.38 12.07
N LEU A 238 0.80 25.75 10.94
CA LEU A 238 1.45 26.38 9.80
C LEU A 238 0.72 27.69 9.51
N THR A 239 1.47 28.81 9.49
CA THR A 239 0.91 30.14 9.25
C THR A 239 1.60 30.77 8.04
N GLN A 240 0.82 31.39 7.15
CA GLN A 240 1.36 32.18 6.04
C GLN A 240 0.59 33.49 5.86
N GLY A 241 1.16 34.59 6.33
CA GLY A 241 0.61 35.94 6.12
C GLY A 241 -0.85 36.12 6.54
N PRO A 242 -1.50 37.24 6.15
CA PRO A 242 -2.91 37.46 6.39
C PRO A 242 -3.77 36.70 5.36
N GLY A 243 -4.00 35.41 5.59
CA GLY A 243 -4.88 34.58 4.77
C GLY A 243 -5.36 33.35 5.54
N SER A 244 -6.66 33.07 5.51
CA SER A 244 -7.22 31.88 6.15
C SER A 244 -7.00 30.65 5.28
N TRP A 245 -6.45 29.58 5.84
CA TRP A 245 -6.29 28.27 5.20
C TRP A 245 -7.46 27.33 5.50
N GLU A 246 -8.58 27.87 5.99
CA GLU A 246 -9.67 27.10 6.57
C GLU A 246 -10.30 26.10 5.59
N SER A 247 -10.60 26.51 4.35
CA SER A 247 -11.15 25.60 3.34
C SER A 247 -10.21 24.45 2.98
N LEU A 248 -8.90 24.73 2.85
CA LEU A 248 -7.90 23.68 2.62
C LEU A 248 -7.80 22.74 3.83
N SER A 249 -7.81 23.30 5.04
CA SER A 249 -7.74 22.53 6.28
C SER A 249 -8.95 21.61 6.47
N GLU A 250 -10.16 22.11 6.17
CA GLU A 250 -11.40 21.33 6.19
C GLU A 250 -11.33 20.16 5.21
N GLN A 251 -10.95 20.42 3.95
CA GLN A 251 -10.84 19.36 2.95
C GLN A 251 -9.81 18.29 3.30
N LEU A 252 -8.69 18.66 3.93
CA LEU A 252 -7.67 17.72 4.40
C LEU A 252 -8.17 16.87 5.57
N ARG A 253 -8.91 17.46 6.52
CA ARG A 253 -9.47 16.74 7.69
C ARG A 253 -10.54 15.73 7.32
N GLU A 254 -11.25 15.94 6.22
CA GLU A 254 -12.28 15.03 5.74
C GLU A 254 -11.72 13.73 5.13
N ILE A 255 -10.40 13.61 4.94
CA ILE A 255 -9.77 12.34 4.55
C ILE A 255 -9.78 11.42 5.76
N SER A 256 -10.79 10.56 5.85
CA SER A 256 -10.96 9.61 6.95
C SER A 256 -9.87 8.54 6.97
N MET A 257 -9.56 8.05 8.16
CA MET A 257 -8.58 6.99 8.41
C MET A 257 -9.25 5.85 9.17
N VAL A 258 -8.68 4.65 9.12
CA VAL A 258 -9.07 3.54 10.01
C VAL A 258 -7.94 3.18 10.95
N THR A 259 -8.32 2.63 12.10
CA THR A 259 -7.41 2.07 13.10
C THR A 259 -7.31 0.57 12.90
N VAL A 260 -6.08 0.03 12.90
CA VAL A 260 -5.82 -1.40 12.76
C VAL A 260 -5.03 -1.91 13.95
N ALA A 261 -5.46 -3.01 14.54
CA ALA A 261 -4.67 -3.74 15.53
C ALA A 261 -3.94 -4.90 14.83
N VAL A 262 -2.62 -4.93 14.96
CA VAL A 262 -1.78 -6.04 14.53
C VAL A 262 -1.44 -6.88 15.76
N VAL A 263 -1.74 -8.17 15.71
CA VAL A 263 -1.47 -9.12 16.79
C VAL A 263 -0.53 -10.19 16.27
N ASN A 264 0.66 -10.26 16.85
CA ASN A 264 1.67 -11.25 16.49
C ASN A 264 1.54 -12.45 17.44
N LEU A 265 1.29 -13.62 16.87
CA LEU A 265 1.19 -14.89 17.58
C LEU A 265 2.28 -15.81 17.06
N GLU A 266 3.05 -16.40 17.97
CA GLU A 266 4.02 -17.44 17.66
C GLU A 266 3.55 -18.76 18.26
N TYR A 267 3.70 -19.80 17.45
CA TYR A 267 3.44 -21.17 17.82
C TYR A 267 4.72 -21.92 17.46
N GLU A 268 5.18 -22.78 18.36
CA GLU A 268 6.21 -23.75 18.01
C GLU A 268 5.67 -24.68 16.90
N GLY A 269 6.52 -25.24 16.04
CA GLY A 269 6.11 -26.10 14.92
C GLY A 269 5.22 -25.50 13.81
N SER A 270 4.76 -26.36 12.89
CA SER A 270 3.97 -25.98 11.71
C SER A 270 2.48 -26.33 11.86
N ILE A 271 1.68 -25.39 12.38
CA ILE A 271 0.25 -25.61 12.67
C ILE A 271 -0.73 -25.08 11.60
N LEU A 272 -0.25 -24.35 10.59
CA LEU A 272 -1.08 -23.73 9.55
C LEU A 272 -0.75 -24.26 8.14
N PRO A 273 -1.73 -24.26 7.21
CA PRO A 273 -1.47 -24.55 5.80
C PRO A 273 -0.38 -23.65 5.22
N VAL A 274 0.43 -24.19 4.32
CA VAL A 274 1.50 -23.40 3.68
C VAL A 274 0.93 -22.42 2.66
N GLY A 275 1.09 -21.12 2.91
CA GLY A 275 0.74 -20.05 1.97
C GLY A 275 1.08 -18.67 2.49
N PHE A 276 0.63 -17.63 1.78
CA PHE A 276 0.80 -16.24 2.21
C PHE A 276 0.00 -15.95 3.49
N GLY A 277 -1.21 -16.48 3.54
CA GLY A 277 -2.21 -16.14 4.54
C GLY A 277 -3.62 -16.30 4.00
N HIS A 278 -4.58 -15.90 4.82
CA HIS A 278 -5.98 -15.88 4.45
C HIS A 278 -6.65 -14.55 4.80
N LEU A 279 -7.65 -14.19 4.01
CA LEU A 279 -8.52 -13.05 4.27
C LEU A 279 -9.91 -13.55 4.67
N ILE A 280 -10.61 -12.74 5.45
CA ILE A 280 -11.94 -13.07 5.97
C ILE A 280 -12.90 -11.99 5.48
N PRO A 281 -13.98 -12.33 4.76
CA PRO A 281 -14.94 -11.33 4.32
C PRO A 281 -15.74 -10.81 5.51
N SER A 282 -16.24 -9.59 5.39
CA SER A 282 -17.02 -8.89 6.41
C SER A 282 -18.32 -9.60 6.80
N SER A 283 -18.81 -10.50 5.96
CA SER A 283 -19.96 -11.38 6.24
C SER A 283 -19.64 -12.48 7.26
N GLU A 284 -18.38 -12.88 7.39
CA GLU A 284 -17.93 -13.92 8.32
C GLU A 284 -17.47 -13.30 9.64
N ASP A 285 -16.61 -12.28 9.58
CA ASP A 285 -16.17 -11.53 10.76
C ASP A 285 -15.86 -10.08 10.37
N ARG A 286 -16.50 -9.11 11.03
CA ARG A 286 -16.28 -7.69 10.73
C ARG A 286 -14.95 -7.17 11.28
N ALA A 287 -14.49 -7.70 12.41
CA ALA A 287 -13.31 -7.22 13.13
C ALA A 287 -12.01 -7.88 12.63
N LEU A 288 -12.04 -9.19 12.34
CA LEU A 288 -10.85 -9.92 11.90
C LEU A 288 -10.66 -9.83 10.38
N LEU A 289 -9.70 -9.00 9.93
CA LEU A 289 -9.45 -8.75 8.50
C LEU A 289 -8.84 -9.96 7.77
N GLY A 290 -7.90 -10.63 8.42
CA GLY A 290 -7.14 -11.74 7.87
C GLY A 290 -5.95 -12.12 8.75
N VAL A 291 -5.28 -13.20 8.38
CA VAL A 291 -4.09 -13.71 9.06
C VAL A 291 -3.01 -13.95 8.03
N MET A 292 -1.86 -13.31 8.23
CA MET A 292 -0.64 -13.60 7.47
C MET A 292 0.05 -14.82 8.08
N MET A 293 0.44 -15.78 7.25
CA MET A 293 1.08 -17.01 7.70
C MET A 293 2.59 -16.88 7.53
N GLY A 294 3.30 -16.82 8.66
CA GLY A 294 4.77 -16.82 8.71
C GLY A 294 5.39 -18.22 8.56
N GLY A 295 4.78 -19.14 7.82
CA GLY A 295 5.20 -20.57 7.83
C GLY A 295 6.41 -20.86 6.94
N ALA A 296 6.19 -21.21 5.68
CA ALA A 296 7.25 -21.76 4.83
C ALA A 296 8.33 -20.76 4.41
N TRP A 297 7.98 -19.49 4.12
CA TRP A 297 8.96 -18.47 3.73
C TRP A 297 9.82 -18.00 4.92
N PHE A 298 9.29 -18.12 6.14
CA PHE A 298 10.00 -17.75 7.35
C PHE A 298 10.97 -18.86 7.76
N GLN A 299 10.55 -20.13 7.68
CA GLN A 299 11.42 -21.29 7.96
C GLN A 299 12.63 -21.37 7.01
N GLU A 300 12.45 -21.07 5.71
CA GLU A 300 13.56 -21.02 4.75
C GLU A 300 14.56 -19.88 5.03
N VAL A 301 14.12 -18.81 5.70
CA VAL A 301 14.92 -17.61 5.95
C VAL A 301 15.52 -17.57 7.36
N PHE A 302 14.85 -18.16 8.34
CA PHE A 302 15.17 -18.06 9.78
C PHE A 302 15.34 -19.42 10.49
N GLY A 303 15.18 -20.56 9.81
CA GLY A 303 15.42 -21.90 10.35
C GLY A 303 14.16 -22.63 10.86
N SER A 304 14.32 -23.91 11.24
CA SER A 304 13.23 -24.75 11.79
C SER A 304 12.99 -24.46 13.27
N LEU A 305 11.73 -24.23 13.64
CA LEU A 305 11.29 -24.22 15.04
C LEU A 305 10.79 -25.62 15.39
N GLU A 306 11.39 -26.24 16.41
CA GLU A 306 11.07 -27.59 16.90
C GLU A 306 9.73 -27.61 17.70
N GLU A 307 9.27 -28.82 18.05
CA GLU A 307 7.88 -29.22 18.39
C GLU A 307 7.21 -28.52 19.59
N VAL A 308 5.85 -28.45 19.57
CA VAL A 308 5.00 -27.61 20.44
C VAL A 308 4.75 -28.19 21.82
N THR A 309 4.79 -27.31 22.85
CA THR A 309 3.90 -27.47 24.02
C THR A 309 3.07 -26.24 24.46
N GLU A 310 3.32 -24.99 24.04
CA GLU A 310 2.52 -23.83 24.52
C GLU A 310 2.30 -22.69 23.48
N LYS A 311 1.24 -21.88 23.70
CA LYS A 311 0.90 -20.68 22.90
C LYS A 311 1.61 -19.45 23.48
N CYS A 312 2.50 -18.83 22.71
CA CYS A 312 3.17 -17.59 23.12
C CYS A 312 2.56 -16.38 22.40
N PHE A 313 1.92 -15.47 23.17
CA PHE A 313 1.58 -14.14 22.69
C PHE A 313 2.86 -13.32 22.60
N LEU A 314 3.25 -12.88 21.40
CA LEU A 314 4.48 -12.11 21.22
C LEU A 314 4.27 -10.62 21.46
N ASP A 315 3.35 -10.01 20.73
CA ASP A 315 3.13 -8.57 20.80
C ASP A 315 1.78 -8.16 20.19
N ARG A 316 1.29 -6.98 20.56
CA ARG A 316 0.19 -6.27 19.91
C ARG A 316 0.57 -4.83 19.63
N ALA A 317 0.25 -4.35 18.44
CA ALA A 317 0.34 -2.95 18.07
C ALA A 317 -1.02 -2.43 17.62
N ILE A 318 -1.57 -1.44 18.33
CA ILE A 318 -2.74 -0.68 17.88
C ILE A 318 -2.23 0.52 17.10
N GLN A 319 -2.49 0.52 15.79
CA GLN A 319 -2.11 1.59 14.88
C GLN A 319 -3.34 2.48 14.66
N ALA A 320 -3.47 3.51 15.49
CA ALA A 320 -4.54 4.50 15.35
C ALA A 320 -4.40 5.28 14.05
N ASP A 321 -5.51 5.48 13.35
CA ASP A 321 -5.60 6.29 12.12
C ASP A 321 -4.47 6.01 11.12
N CYS A 322 -4.28 4.74 10.77
CA CYS A 322 -3.10 4.28 10.05
C CYS A 322 -3.30 4.10 8.54
N ILE A 323 -4.52 3.77 8.11
CA ILE A 323 -4.82 3.57 6.68
C ILE A 323 -5.90 4.58 6.23
N PRO A 324 -5.56 5.52 5.34
CA PRO A 324 -6.52 6.42 4.72
C PRO A 324 -7.60 5.68 3.93
N GLN A 325 -8.84 6.15 4.02
CA GLN A 325 -9.98 5.57 3.33
C GLN A 325 -10.39 6.47 2.16
N TYR A 326 -10.14 6.00 0.94
CA TYR A 326 -10.51 6.73 -0.27
C TYR A 326 -11.98 6.45 -0.61
N HIS A 327 -12.88 7.09 0.12
CA HIS A 327 -14.31 7.00 -0.13
C HIS A 327 -14.72 7.67 -1.45
N LEU A 328 -15.98 7.50 -1.85
CA LEU A 328 -16.55 8.21 -3.00
C LEU A 328 -16.24 9.70 -2.98
N GLY A 329 -15.79 10.21 -4.13
CA GLY A 329 -15.43 11.63 -4.27
C GLY A 329 -14.03 12.00 -3.78
N HIS A 330 -13.23 11.04 -3.29
CA HIS A 330 -11.83 11.28 -2.90
C HIS A 330 -11.02 11.95 -4.01
N TRP A 331 -11.14 11.48 -5.25
CA TRP A 331 -10.47 12.11 -6.40
C TRP A 331 -10.84 13.59 -6.57
N LYS A 332 -12.11 13.95 -6.35
CA LYS A 332 -12.61 15.32 -6.50
C LYS A 332 -12.08 16.21 -5.38
N ARG A 333 -12.03 15.66 -4.16
CA ARG A 333 -11.39 16.31 -3.02
C ARG A 333 -9.92 16.61 -3.30
N LEU A 334 -9.16 15.65 -3.85
CA LEU A 334 -7.77 15.89 -4.23
C LEU A 334 -7.62 16.95 -5.32
N GLU A 335 -8.49 16.96 -6.34
CA GLU A 335 -8.52 18.03 -7.33
C GLU A 335 -8.75 19.40 -6.70
N ASN A 336 -9.73 19.51 -5.80
CA ASN A 336 -10.06 20.76 -5.12
C ASN A 336 -8.92 21.23 -4.21
N ILE A 337 -8.28 20.32 -3.47
CA ILE A 337 -7.10 20.60 -2.64
C ILE A 337 -5.95 21.15 -3.49
N ARG A 338 -5.61 20.46 -4.59
CA ARG A 338 -4.52 20.88 -5.49
C ARG A 338 -4.84 22.20 -6.16
N HIS A 339 -6.06 22.35 -6.65
CA HIS A 339 -6.53 23.61 -7.23
C HIS A 339 -6.43 24.76 -6.25
N TYR A 340 -6.79 24.55 -4.98
CA TYR A 340 -6.67 25.56 -3.94
C TYR A 340 -5.20 25.98 -3.72
N ILE A 341 -4.30 25.00 -3.60
CA ILE A 341 -2.85 25.24 -3.43
C ILE A 341 -2.30 26.05 -4.60
N ASP A 342 -2.63 25.66 -5.84
CA ASP A 342 -2.16 26.32 -7.06
C ASP A 342 -2.74 27.73 -7.22
N GLN A 343 -4.06 27.88 -7.05
CA GLN A 343 -4.77 29.15 -7.18
C GLN A 343 -4.26 30.19 -6.18
N HIS A 344 -3.99 29.78 -4.94
CA HIS A 344 -3.49 30.67 -3.88
C HIS A 344 -1.96 30.75 -3.85
N LYS A 345 -1.27 30.05 -4.75
CA LYS A 345 0.20 29.99 -4.83
C LYS A 345 0.84 29.66 -3.48
N LEU A 346 0.24 28.71 -2.76
CA LEU A 346 0.76 28.29 -1.46
C LEU A 346 2.11 27.58 -1.67
N PRO A 347 3.16 27.89 -0.90
CA PRO A 347 4.44 27.20 -0.94
C PRO A 347 4.34 25.85 -0.19
N LEU A 348 3.37 25.03 -0.59
CA LEU A 348 2.99 23.79 0.04
C LEU A 348 2.92 22.69 -1.03
N SER A 349 3.40 21.50 -0.69
CA SER A 349 3.23 20.31 -1.50
C SER A 349 2.82 19.16 -0.61
N LEU A 350 1.97 18.27 -1.13
CA LEU A 350 1.38 17.17 -0.38
C LEU A 350 2.01 15.86 -0.83
N THR A 351 2.31 14.99 0.13
CA THR A 351 2.84 13.64 -0.09
C THR A 351 2.47 12.73 1.07
N GLY A 352 2.39 11.43 0.83
CA GLY A 352 2.00 10.45 1.83
C GLY A 352 0.81 9.61 1.41
N ALA A 353 0.45 8.66 2.27
CA ALA A 353 -0.59 7.67 1.98
C ALA A 353 -1.98 8.30 1.83
N SER A 354 -2.22 9.52 2.29
CA SER A 354 -3.56 10.13 2.30
C SER A 354 -4.06 10.57 0.92
N TYR A 355 -3.21 10.57 -0.10
CA TYR A 355 -3.51 11.20 -1.39
C TYR A 355 -3.61 10.16 -2.52
N ASP A 356 -2.47 9.78 -3.11
CA ASP A 356 -2.42 9.09 -4.41
C ASP A 356 -2.21 7.57 -4.34
N GLY A 357 -2.12 7.00 -3.15
CA GLY A 357 -1.96 5.57 -2.94
C GLY A 357 -1.44 5.24 -1.54
N VAL A 358 -1.90 4.11 -0.99
CA VAL A 358 -1.58 3.69 0.38
C VAL A 358 -0.35 2.79 0.47
N SER A 359 0.12 2.23 -0.66
CA SER A 359 1.25 1.30 -0.65
C SER A 359 2.57 2.04 -0.44
N VAL A 360 3.58 1.32 0.07
CA VAL A 360 4.94 1.86 0.24
C VAL A 360 5.49 2.40 -1.08
N ASN A 361 5.21 1.71 -2.20
CA ASN A 361 5.64 2.13 -3.53
C ASN A 361 4.99 3.45 -3.94
N ASP A 362 3.68 3.58 -3.74
CA ASP A 362 2.93 4.80 -4.07
C ASP A 362 3.43 5.98 -3.23
N VAL A 363 3.67 5.77 -1.94
CA VAL A 363 4.14 6.81 -1.03
C VAL A 363 5.57 7.25 -1.33
N ILE A 364 6.46 6.33 -1.73
CA ILE A 364 7.80 6.69 -2.21
C ILE A 364 7.70 7.52 -3.48
N PHE A 365 6.85 7.09 -4.42
CA PHE A 365 6.63 7.77 -5.69
C PHE A 365 5.99 9.15 -5.50
N SER A 366 5.02 9.29 -4.59
CA SER A 366 4.43 10.58 -4.22
C SER A 366 5.47 11.51 -3.61
N GLY A 367 6.40 10.96 -2.80
CA GLY A 367 7.58 11.66 -2.28
C GLY A 367 8.35 12.34 -3.41
N ARG A 368 8.76 11.56 -4.41
CA ARG A 368 9.43 12.07 -5.61
C ARG A 368 8.60 13.14 -6.33
N LYS A 369 7.34 12.83 -6.64
CA LYS A 369 6.47 13.72 -7.42
C LYS A 369 6.22 15.07 -6.74
N SER A 370 6.09 15.08 -5.41
CA SER A 370 5.92 16.30 -4.62
C SER A 370 7.16 17.20 -4.65
N VAL A 371 8.35 16.60 -4.73
CA VAL A 371 9.60 17.34 -4.92
C VAL A 371 9.67 17.89 -6.33
N GLU A 372 9.35 17.07 -7.34
CA GLU A 372 9.32 17.49 -8.75
C GLU A 372 8.40 18.69 -8.97
N SER A 373 7.24 18.74 -8.31
CA SER A 373 6.33 19.91 -8.39
C SER A 373 6.91 21.17 -7.73
N LEU A 374 7.77 21.03 -6.71
CA LEU A 374 8.31 22.16 -5.96
C LEU A 374 9.58 22.75 -6.60
N VAL A 375 10.44 21.89 -7.17
CA VAL A 375 11.78 22.28 -7.64
C VAL A 375 12.09 21.85 -9.08
N GLY A 376 11.14 21.24 -9.81
CA GLY A 376 11.38 20.68 -11.14
C GLY A 376 11.99 19.28 -11.09
N GLU A 377 12.31 18.70 -12.25
CA GLU A 377 12.84 17.32 -12.35
C GLU A 377 14.10 17.10 -11.49
N VAL A 378 14.16 15.94 -10.83
CA VAL A 378 15.20 15.52 -9.87
C VAL A 378 15.65 14.07 -10.07
#